data_AF-A0A2W4Y3G0-F1
#
_entry.id   AF-A0A2W4Y3G0-F1
#
_cell.length_a   1.000
_cell.length_b   1.000
_cell.length_c   1.000
_cell.angle_alpha   90.00
_cell.angle_beta   90.00
_cell.angle_gamma   90.00
#
_symmetry.space_group_name_H-M   'P 1'
#
loop_
_entity.id
_entity.type
_entity.pdbx_description
1 polymer ?
#
loop_
_entity_poly.entity_id
_entity_poly.type
_entity_poly.pdbx_seq_one_letter_code
_entity_poly.pdbx_strand_id
1 'polypeptide(L)'
;MLPLLLVGCGSSKVAQCNQLAEVVNQTQGFMQEFEAEIQTFSESAAQVKDLDDIKLAASQYTTAVDKVVTNLDGLVGDLQSTTLRDEDLNQFRESYVGVVQGFSTALTDAREAMELVVRVESEAELPAKIEESQQQTLTAVTSIENLSQTESQLINDVNGYCGAAQPPVEPGS
;
A
#
# COMPACT_ATOMS: atom_id res chain seq x y z
N MET A 1 29.39 -49.03 4.15
CA MET A 1 28.32 -48.12 4.58
C MET A 1 28.38 -46.89 3.69
N LEU A 2 27.47 -46.77 2.72
CA LEU A 2 27.33 -45.55 1.90
C LEU A 2 26.59 -44.49 2.75
N PRO A 3 27.12 -43.27 2.91
CA PRO A 3 26.38 -42.20 3.54
C PRO A 3 25.35 -41.68 2.51
N LEU A 4 24.07 -41.98 2.73
CA LEU A 4 22.99 -41.23 2.09
C LEU A 4 23.04 -39.81 2.62
N LEU A 5 23.66 -38.90 1.87
CA LEU A 5 23.41 -37.47 2.00
C LEU A 5 21.95 -37.26 1.61
N LEU A 6 21.08 -37.20 2.62
CA LEU A 6 19.74 -36.66 2.48
C LEU A 6 19.89 -35.17 2.14
N VAL A 7 20.12 -34.88 0.85
CA VAL A 7 19.84 -33.55 0.30
C VAL A 7 18.33 -33.41 0.44
N GLY A 8 17.91 -32.80 1.55
CA GLY A 8 16.51 -32.62 1.86
C GLY A 8 15.82 -31.94 0.68
N CYS A 9 14.71 -32.52 0.23
CA CYS A 9 13.75 -31.89 -0.67
C CYS A 9 13.13 -30.66 0.02
N GLY A 10 13.90 -29.60 0.20
CA GLY A 10 13.37 -28.26 0.43
C GLY A 10 12.90 -27.68 -0.90
N SER A 11 11.84 -26.85 -0.87
CA SER A 11 11.49 -25.99 -1.99
C SER A 11 12.73 -25.22 -2.46
N SER A 12 13.01 -25.25 -3.77
CA SER A 12 14.18 -24.54 -4.32
C SER A 12 14.06 -23.03 -4.04
N LYS A 13 15.19 -22.33 -4.02
CA LYS A 13 15.22 -20.86 -3.91
C LYS A 13 14.30 -20.20 -4.94
N VAL A 14 14.32 -20.68 -6.18
CA VAL A 14 13.44 -20.20 -7.25
C VAL A 14 11.95 -20.37 -6.91
N ALA A 15 11.55 -21.52 -6.35
CA ALA A 15 10.17 -21.74 -5.96
C ALA A 15 9.72 -20.79 -4.83
N GLN A 16 10.60 -20.53 -3.86
CA GLN A 16 10.33 -19.58 -2.77
C GLN A 16 10.28 -18.12 -3.24
N CYS A 17 11.16 -17.74 -4.18
CA CYS A 17 11.12 -16.44 -4.85
C CYS A 17 9.79 -16.21 -5.59
N ASN A 18 9.32 -17.22 -6.34
CA ASN A 18 8.05 -17.14 -7.04
C ASN A 18 6.88 -17.02 -6.06
N GLN A 19 6.92 -17.75 -4.94
CA GLN A 19 5.90 -17.67 -3.90
C GLN A 19 5.82 -16.27 -3.29
N LEU A 20 6.96 -15.65 -2.95
CA LEU A 20 6.98 -14.28 -2.43
C LEU A 20 6.48 -13.27 -3.47
N ALA A 21 6.92 -13.41 -4.74
CA ALA A 21 6.49 -12.53 -5.82
C ALA A 21 4.99 -12.64 -6.11
N GLU A 22 4.40 -13.84 -6.03
CA GLU A 22 2.96 -14.05 -6.22
C GLU A 22 2.14 -13.27 -5.18
N VAL A 23 2.54 -13.29 -3.91
CA VAL A 23 1.85 -12.55 -2.84
C VAL A 23 2.02 -11.04 -3.04
N VAL A 24 3.23 -10.57 -3.29
CA VAL A 24 3.51 -9.13 -3.48
C VAL A 24 2.83 -8.59 -4.76
N ASN A 25 2.61 -9.41 -5.79
CA ASN A 25 1.93 -8.96 -7.00
C ASN A 25 0.42 -8.73 -6.81
N GLN A 26 -0.18 -9.20 -5.71
CA GLN A 26 -1.58 -8.91 -5.40
C GLN A 26 -1.83 -7.40 -5.24
N THR A 27 -0.82 -6.65 -4.80
CA THR A 27 -0.87 -5.19 -4.60
C THR A 27 -1.27 -4.42 -5.86
N GLN A 28 -0.92 -4.92 -7.05
CA GLN A 28 -1.28 -4.27 -8.32
C GLN A 28 -2.80 -4.22 -8.54
N GLY A 29 -3.52 -5.27 -8.14
CA GLY A 29 -4.97 -5.32 -8.25
C GLY A 29 -5.63 -4.29 -7.32
N PHE A 30 -5.13 -4.19 -6.08
CA PHE A 30 -5.65 -3.24 -5.09
C PHE A 30 -5.44 -1.79 -5.51
N MET A 31 -4.27 -1.47 -6.09
CA MET A 31 -3.99 -0.11 -6.58
C MET A 31 -4.89 0.29 -7.74
N GLN A 32 -5.20 -0.61 -8.67
CA GLN A 32 -6.12 -0.33 -9.78
C GLN A 32 -7.54 -0.03 -9.27
N GLU A 33 -8.02 -0.79 -8.28
CA GLU A 33 -9.32 -0.52 -7.65
C GLU A 33 -9.32 0.84 -6.94
N PHE A 34 -8.23 1.16 -6.23
CA PHE A 34 -8.10 2.46 -5.56
C PHE A 34 -8.10 3.64 -6.53
N GLU A 35 -7.35 3.54 -7.63
CA GLU A 35 -7.31 4.58 -8.66
C GLU A 35 -8.71 4.87 -9.22
N ALA A 36 -9.52 3.84 -9.45
CA ALA A 36 -10.90 3.99 -9.92
C ALA A 36 -11.80 4.71 -8.87
N GLU A 37 -11.62 4.40 -7.59
CA GLU A 37 -12.36 5.05 -6.51
C GLU A 37 -11.93 6.51 -6.32
N ILE A 38 -10.62 6.80 -6.42
CA ILE A 38 -10.08 8.17 -6.38
C ILE A 38 -10.57 9.00 -7.56
N GLN A 39 -10.66 8.41 -8.75
CA GLN A 39 -11.26 9.06 -9.91
C GLN A 39 -12.72 9.45 -9.64
N THR A 40 -13.49 8.53 -9.05
CA THR A 40 -14.90 8.78 -8.66
C THR A 40 -15.02 9.91 -7.63
N PHE A 41 -14.12 9.93 -6.64
CA PHE A 41 -14.03 11.02 -5.68
C PHE A 41 -13.71 12.36 -6.36
N SER A 42 -12.72 12.40 -7.25
CA SER A 42 -12.30 13.60 -7.98
C SER A 42 -13.45 14.20 -8.80
N GLU A 43 -14.21 13.34 -9.49
CA GLU A 43 -15.39 13.75 -10.24
C GLU A 43 -16.49 14.32 -9.33
N SER A 44 -16.70 13.70 -8.17
CA SER A 44 -17.69 14.15 -7.18
C SER A 44 -17.28 15.49 -6.56
N ALA A 45 -16.00 15.63 -6.19
CA ALA A 45 -15.42 16.86 -5.65
C ALA A 45 -15.51 18.04 -6.63
N ALA A 46 -15.39 17.78 -7.95
CA ALA A 46 -15.52 18.81 -8.98
C ALA A 46 -16.96 19.34 -9.16
N GLN A 47 -17.96 18.63 -8.65
CA GLN A 47 -19.39 18.97 -8.81
C GLN A 47 -20.01 19.60 -7.56
N VAL A 48 -19.23 19.75 -6.50
CA VAL A 48 -19.66 20.26 -5.19
C VAL A 48 -20.21 21.68 -5.29
N LYS A 49 -21.38 21.91 -4.67
CA LYS A 49 -22.03 23.23 -4.61
C LYS A 49 -22.28 23.73 -3.20
N ASP A 50 -22.48 22.81 -2.26
CA ASP A 50 -22.82 23.11 -0.87
C ASP A 50 -22.12 22.16 0.10
N LEU A 51 -22.33 22.39 1.39
CA LEU A 51 -21.71 21.60 2.45
C LEU A 51 -22.09 20.11 2.40
N ASP A 52 -23.32 19.79 1.98
CA ASP A 52 -23.76 18.39 1.91
C ASP A 52 -23.03 17.66 0.77
N ASP A 53 -22.84 18.31 -0.37
CA ASP A 53 -22.01 17.79 -1.46
C ASP A 53 -20.55 17.57 -1.01
N ILE A 54 -19.97 18.51 -0.25
CA ILE A 54 -18.61 18.37 0.30
C ILE A 54 -18.51 17.13 1.19
N LYS A 55 -19.46 16.98 2.12
CA LYS A 55 -19.49 15.87 3.07
C LYS A 55 -19.70 14.54 2.36
N LEU A 56 -20.51 14.52 1.30
CA LEU A 56 -20.71 13.34 0.47
C LEU A 56 -19.41 12.93 -0.24
N ALA A 57 -18.72 13.87 -0.90
CA ALA A 57 -17.45 13.60 -1.56
C ALA A 57 -16.39 13.11 -0.55
N ALA A 58 -16.28 13.79 0.60
CA ALA A 58 -15.39 13.38 1.69
C ALA A 58 -15.72 11.97 2.19
N SER A 59 -17.00 11.62 2.35
CA SER A 59 -17.43 10.29 2.78
C SER A 59 -17.10 9.20 1.76
N GLN A 60 -17.26 9.48 0.46
CA GLN A 60 -16.85 8.57 -0.61
C GLN A 60 -15.34 8.32 -0.57
N TYR A 61 -14.53 9.37 -0.39
CA TYR A 61 -13.09 9.22 -0.20
C TYR A 61 -12.77 8.33 1.00
N THR A 62 -13.38 8.59 2.17
CA THR A 62 -13.09 7.78 3.36
C THR A 62 -13.44 6.30 3.16
N THR A 63 -14.54 6.02 2.46
CA THR A 63 -14.96 4.65 2.13
C THR A 63 -13.99 3.97 1.17
N ALA A 64 -13.50 4.71 0.16
CA ALA A 64 -12.52 4.21 -0.79
C ALA A 64 -11.21 3.84 -0.09
N VAL A 65 -10.72 4.73 0.78
CA VAL A 65 -9.50 4.51 1.55
C VAL A 65 -9.65 3.31 2.51
N ASP A 66 -10.80 3.16 3.18
CA ASP A 66 -11.07 2.00 4.06
C ASP A 66 -10.96 0.66 3.33
N LYS A 67 -11.44 0.59 2.08
CA LYS A 67 -11.30 -0.62 1.27
C LYS A 67 -9.83 -0.95 1.01
N VAL A 68 -9.02 0.06 0.67
CA VAL A 68 -7.58 -0.15 0.43
C VAL A 68 -6.86 -0.57 1.70
N VAL A 69 -7.11 0.10 2.83
CA VAL A 69 -6.56 -0.27 4.13
C VAL A 69 -6.90 -1.73 4.46
N THR A 70 -8.15 -2.14 4.24
CA THR A 70 -8.58 -3.54 4.43
C THR A 70 -7.82 -4.50 3.52
N ASN A 71 -7.61 -4.15 2.25
CA ASN A 71 -6.84 -4.98 1.30
C ASN A 71 -5.35 -5.07 1.69
N LEU A 72 -4.75 -3.98 2.15
CA LEU A 72 -3.36 -3.95 2.63
C LEU A 72 -3.20 -4.80 3.90
N ASP A 73 -4.15 -4.73 4.84
CA ASP A 73 -4.15 -5.57 6.03
C ASP A 73 -4.31 -7.06 5.67
N GLY A 74 -5.12 -7.36 4.66
CA GLY A 74 -5.22 -8.70 4.07
C GLY A 74 -3.88 -9.18 3.49
N LEU A 75 -3.21 -8.32 2.72
CA LEU A 75 -1.88 -8.61 2.16
C LEU A 75 -0.83 -8.85 3.25
N VAL A 76 -0.86 -8.08 4.35
CA VAL A 76 -0.01 -8.32 5.52
C VAL A 76 -0.26 -9.71 6.08
N GLY A 77 -1.53 -10.13 6.22
CA GLY A 77 -1.89 -11.48 6.64
C GLY A 77 -1.33 -12.56 5.70
N ASP A 78 -1.49 -12.38 4.39
CA ASP A 78 -1.00 -13.31 3.38
C ASP A 78 0.53 -13.42 3.40
N LEU A 79 1.23 -12.28 3.50
CA LEU A 79 2.69 -12.23 3.68
C LEU A 79 3.10 -12.96 4.94
N GLN A 80 2.50 -12.68 6.10
CA GLN A 80 2.84 -13.34 7.36
C GLN A 80 2.57 -14.86 7.34
N SER A 81 1.54 -15.29 6.60
CA SER A 81 1.24 -16.72 6.42
C SER A 81 2.21 -17.45 5.48
N THR A 82 2.94 -16.69 4.65
CA THR A 82 3.87 -17.22 3.65
C THR A 82 5.14 -17.72 4.32
N THR A 83 5.18 -19.03 4.56
CA THR A 83 6.34 -19.69 5.17
C THR A 83 7.47 -19.87 4.16
N LEU A 84 8.58 -19.17 4.39
CA LEU A 84 9.80 -19.29 3.60
C LEU A 84 10.86 -19.98 4.47
N ARG A 85 11.69 -20.81 3.86
CA ARG A 85 12.81 -21.51 4.53
C ARG A 85 14.11 -20.73 4.42
N ASP A 86 14.27 -20.01 3.33
CA ASP A 86 15.42 -19.17 3.08
C ASP A 86 15.39 -17.95 4.01
N GLU A 87 16.49 -17.69 4.73
CA GLU A 87 16.56 -16.63 5.74
C GLU A 87 16.47 -15.24 5.11
N ASP A 88 17.09 -15.02 3.96
CA ASP A 88 17.05 -13.73 3.24
C ASP A 88 15.63 -13.48 2.72
N LEU A 89 14.97 -14.51 2.17
CA LEU A 89 13.57 -14.38 1.72
C LEU A 89 12.60 -14.13 2.88
N ASN A 90 12.84 -14.72 4.06
CA ASN A 90 12.07 -14.38 5.26
C ASN A 90 12.28 -12.90 5.64
N GLN A 91 13.51 -12.41 5.60
CA GLN A 91 13.78 -11.00 5.90
C GLN A 91 13.10 -10.06 4.90
N PHE A 92 13.13 -10.38 3.60
CA PHE A 92 12.42 -9.59 2.59
C PHE A 92 10.91 -9.58 2.81
N ARG A 93 10.32 -10.72 3.16
CA ARG A 93 8.89 -10.82 3.52
C ARG A 93 8.55 -9.92 4.71
N GLU A 94 9.35 -9.92 5.77
CA GLU A 94 9.14 -9.03 6.92
C GLU A 94 9.30 -7.55 6.54
N SER A 95 10.25 -7.22 5.67
CA SER A 95 10.38 -5.86 5.14
C SER A 95 9.15 -5.43 4.33
N TYR A 96 8.59 -6.33 3.50
CA TYR A 96 7.34 -6.06 2.79
C TYR A 96 6.18 -5.85 3.77
N VAL A 97 6.06 -6.67 4.81
CA VAL A 97 5.06 -6.47 5.86
C VAL A 97 5.17 -5.07 6.45
N GLY A 98 6.38 -4.63 6.81
CA GLY A 98 6.60 -3.29 7.37
C GLY A 98 6.21 -2.16 6.40
N VAL A 99 6.56 -2.29 5.12
CA VAL A 99 6.19 -1.31 4.07
C VAL A 99 4.66 -1.24 3.90
N VAL A 100 4.00 -2.39 3.77
CA VAL A 100 2.54 -2.47 3.57
C VAL A 100 1.78 -1.95 4.79
N GLN A 101 2.22 -2.28 6.02
CA GLN A 101 1.68 -1.70 7.25
C GLN A 101 1.89 -0.19 7.32
N GLY A 102 3.03 0.30 6.87
CA GLY A 102 3.31 1.72 6.74
C GLY A 102 2.31 2.43 5.82
N PHE A 103 2.03 1.84 4.64
CA PHE A 103 1.03 2.38 3.73
C PHE A 103 -0.38 2.36 4.35
N SER A 104 -0.76 1.25 4.99
CA SER A 104 -2.05 1.11 5.69
C SER A 104 -2.23 2.22 6.76
N THR A 105 -1.17 2.51 7.52
CA THR A 105 -1.16 3.59 8.52
C THR A 105 -1.29 4.96 7.88
N ALA A 106 -0.47 5.28 6.87
CA ALA A 106 -0.50 6.59 6.22
C ALA A 106 -1.84 6.87 5.52
N LEU A 107 -2.45 5.85 4.91
CA LEU A 107 -3.78 5.95 4.32
C LEU A 107 -4.86 6.13 5.41
N THR A 108 -4.74 5.45 6.54
CA THR A 108 -5.62 5.67 7.70
C THR A 108 -5.54 7.11 8.19
N ASP A 109 -4.35 7.69 8.30
CA ASP A 109 -4.16 9.09 8.69
C ASP A 109 -4.83 10.05 7.67
N ALA A 110 -4.70 9.78 6.37
CA ALA A 110 -5.37 10.56 5.32
C ALA A 110 -6.90 10.45 5.39
N ARG A 111 -7.43 9.25 5.72
CA ARG A 111 -8.86 9.06 5.97
C ARG A 111 -9.33 9.89 7.15
N GLU A 112 -8.64 9.81 8.28
CA GLU A 112 -8.98 10.55 9.50
C GLU A 112 -8.95 12.07 9.27
N ALA A 113 -7.99 12.55 8.47
CA ALA A 113 -7.95 13.93 8.03
C ALA A 113 -9.22 14.32 7.25
N MET A 114 -9.70 13.47 6.35
CA MET A 114 -10.93 13.73 5.59
C MET A 114 -12.20 13.55 6.46
N GLU A 115 -12.17 12.72 7.50
CA GLU A 115 -13.27 12.61 8.47
C GLU A 115 -13.55 13.92 9.19
N LEU A 116 -12.54 14.79 9.37
CA LEU A 116 -12.76 16.14 9.90
C LEU A 116 -13.75 16.93 9.05
N VAL A 117 -13.69 16.77 7.73
CA VAL A 117 -14.58 17.42 6.76
C VAL A 117 -15.96 16.78 6.79
N VAL A 118 -16.04 15.44 6.86
CA VAL A 118 -17.30 14.68 6.99
C VAL A 118 -18.09 15.12 8.24
N ARG A 119 -17.39 15.43 9.33
CA ARG A 119 -18.00 15.75 10.63
C ARG A 119 -18.36 17.23 10.80
N VAL A 120 -18.11 18.08 9.80
CA VAL A 120 -18.47 19.51 9.86
C VAL A 120 -19.97 19.67 10.06
N GLU A 121 -20.36 20.46 11.07
CA GLU A 121 -21.76 20.74 11.40
C GLU A 121 -22.28 22.02 10.71
N SER A 122 -21.39 22.96 10.37
CA SER A 122 -21.76 24.22 9.72
C SER A 122 -20.71 24.75 8.74
N GLU A 123 -21.16 25.51 7.74
CA GLU A 123 -20.27 26.15 6.75
C GLU A 123 -19.24 27.10 7.38
N ALA A 124 -19.52 27.65 8.57
CA ALA A 124 -18.61 28.55 9.26
C ALA A 124 -17.33 27.84 9.76
N GLU A 125 -17.43 26.55 10.08
CA GLU A 125 -16.30 25.73 10.55
C GLU A 125 -15.49 25.14 9.40
N LEU A 126 -16.10 25.06 8.22
CA LEU A 126 -15.57 24.37 7.06
C LEU A 126 -14.17 24.85 6.65
N PRO A 127 -13.86 26.16 6.55
CA PRO A 127 -12.51 26.59 6.15
C PRO A 127 -11.42 26.08 7.09
N ALA A 128 -11.65 26.14 8.41
CA ALA A 128 -10.68 25.68 9.40
C ALA A 128 -10.49 24.16 9.36
N LYS A 129 -11.57 23.40 9.14
CA LYS A 129 -11.52 21.94 9.06
C LYS A 129 -10.88 21.45 7.76
N ILE A 130 -11.07 22.17 6.66
CA ILE A 130 -10.36 21.93 5.40
C ILE A 130 -8.86 22.19 5.58
N GLU A 131 -8.47 23.30 6.21
CA GLU A 131 -7.05 23.61 6.46
C GLU A 131 -6.37 22.53 7.33
N GLU A 132 -7.04 22.09 8.40
CA GLU A 132 -6.55 21.00 9.27
C GLU A 132 -6.41 19.68 8.50
N SER A 133 -7.43 19.33 7.71
CA SER A 133 -7.45 18.15 6.85
C SER A 133 -6.31 18.18 5.81
N GLN A 134 -6.06 19.32 5.17
CA GLN A 134 -4.98 19.49 4.22
C GLN A 134 -3.61 19.28 4.87
N GLN A 135 -3.38 19.85 6.05
CA GLN A 135 -2.10 19.71 6.74
C GLN A 135 -1.80 18.26 7.12
N GLN A 136 -2.82 17.52 7.59
CA GLN A 136 -2.69 16.10 7.91
C GLN A 136 -2.51 15.24 6.64
N THR A 137 -3.24 15.56 5.56
CA THR A 137 -3.09 14.89 4.27
C THR A 137 -1.67 15.05 3.71
N LEU A 138 -1.06 16.24 3.82
CA LEU A 138 0.33 16.46 3.38
C LEU A 138 1.33 15.58 4.14
N THR A 139 1.12 15.37 5.45
CA THR A 139 1.93 14.45 6.24
C THR A 139 1.77 13.02 5.76
N ALA A 140 0.54 12.57 5.52
CA ALA A 140 0.27 11.25 4.96
C ALA A 140 0.91 11.04 3.58
N VAL A 141 0.80 12.02 2.68
CA VAL A 141 1.43 11.99 1.34
C VAL A 141 2.95 11.86 1.46
N THR A 142 3.59 12.64 2.35
CA THR A 142 5.04 12.54 2.58
C THR A 142 5.44 11.14 3.06
N SER A 143 4.65 10.53 3.95
CA SER A 143 4.88 9.16 4.41
C SER A 143 4.75 8.16 3.25
N ILE A 144 3.72 8.29 2.42
CA ILE A 144 3.49 7.43 1.24
C ILE A 144 4.66 7.54 0.25
N GLU A 145 5.17 8.75 -0.02
CA GLU A 145 6.31 8.96 -0.90
C GLU A 145 7.58 8.27 -0.39
N ASN A 146 7.87 8.39 0.91
CA ASN A 146 9.03 7.72 1.53
C ASN A 146 8.88 6.18 1.51
N LEU A 147 7.67 5.68 1.76
CA LEU A 147 7.37 4.26 1.70
C LEU A 147 7.49 3.71 0.29
N SER A 148 7.04 4.45 -0.74
CA SER A 148 7.19 4.08 -2.15
C SER A 148 8.66 3.96 -2.58
N GLN A 149 9.52 4.85 -2.10
CA GLN A 149 10.97 4.74 -2.33
C GLN A 149 11.56 3.50 -1.65
N THR A 150 11.12 3.23 -0.42
CA THR A 150 11.54 2.04 0.35
C THR A 150 11.09 0.75 -0.34
N GLU A 151 9.85 0.71 -0.81
CA GLU A 151 9.28 -0.41 -1.57
C GLU A 151 10.05 -0.65 -2.87
N SER A 152 10.34 0.42 -3.62
CA SER A 152 11.11 0.35 -4.87
C SER A 152 12.50 -0.25 -4.65
N GLN A 153 13.19 0.17 -3.58
CA GLN A 153 14.48 -0.41 -3.20
C GLN A 153 14.33 -1.90 -2.82
N LEU A 154 13.33 -2.24 -2.02
CA LEU A 154 13.06 -3.62 -1.60
C LEU A 154 12.78 -4.54 -2.81
N ILE A 155 11.98 -4.07 -3.77
CA ILE A 155 11.71 -4.80 -5.03
C ILE A 155 13.02 -5.05 -5.79
N ASN A 156 13.90 -4.05 -5.89
CA ASN A 156 15.19 -4.19 -6.56
C ASN A 156 16.08 -5.23 -5.87
N ASP A 157 16.15 -5.20 -4.54
CA ASP A 157 16.95 -6.13 -3.73
C ASP A 157 16.44 -7.57 -3.90
N VAL A 158 15.12 -7.75 -3.84
CA VAL A 158 14.47 -9.06 -4.05
C VAL A 158 14.71 -9.57 -5.46
N ASN A 159 14.55 -8.73 -6.48
CA ASN A 159 14.80 -9.12 -7.87
C ASN A 159 16.26 -9.53 -8.09
N GLY A 160 17.20 -8.77 -7.52
CA GLY A 160 18.62 -9.10 -7.54
C GLY A 160 18.92 -10.43 -6.83
N TYR A 161 18.30 -10.65 -5.68
CA TYR A 161 18.45 -11.89 -4.92
C TYR A 161 17.88 -13.11 -5.64
N CYS A 162 16.70 -12.97 -6.23
CA CYS A 162 15.97 -14.02 -6.92
C CYS A 162 16.45 -14.26 -8.35
N GLY A 163 17.34 -13.41 -8.89
CA GLY A 163 17.84 -13.52 -10.25
C GLY A 163 16.78 -13.21 -11.31
N ALA A 164 15.77 -12.43 -10.96
CA ALA A 164 14.82 -11.91 -11.94
C ALA A 164 15.56 -10.94 -12.87
N ALA A 165 15.32 -11.02 -14.18
CA ALA A 165 15.89 -10.06 -15.13
C ALA A 165 15.35 -8.67 -14.76
N GLN A 166 16.23 -7.76 -14.30
CA GLN A 166 15.82 -6.40 -14.03
C GLN A 166 15.34 -5.75 -15.35
N PRO A 167 14.17 -5.09 -15.37
CA PRO A 167 13.83 -4.27 -16.51
C PRO A 167 14.93 -3.22 -16.68
N PRO A 168 15.39 -2.94 -17.92
CA PRO A 168 16.45 -1.97 -18.14
C PRO A 168 16.03 -0.62 -17.56
N VAL A 169 16.92 -0.03 -16.74
CA VAL A 169 16.77 1.34 -16.24
C VAL A 169 16.74 2.25 -17.46
N GLU A 170 15.58 2.83 -17.80
CA GLU A 170 15.55 3.87 -18.82
C GLU A 170 16.30 5.10 -18.29
N PRO A 171 17.34 5.58 -19.00
CA PRO A 171 18.08 6.74 -18.57
C PRO A 171 17.27 8.00 -18.86
N GLY A 172 16.66 8.56 -17.82
CA GLY A 172 16.23 9.96 -17.77
C GLY A 172 14.90 10.26 -18.46
N SER A 173 13.91 10.66 -17.65
CA SER A 173 12.94 11.69 -18.01
C SER A 173 13.31 12.98 -17.29
#